data_AF-A0AAF1KR16-F1
#
_entry.id   AF-A0AAF1KR16-F1
#
_cell.length_a   1.000
_cell.length_b   1.000
_cell.length_c   1.000
_cell.angle_alpha   90.00
_cell.angle_beta   90.00
_cell.angle_gamma   90.00
#
_symmetry.space_group_name_H-M   'P 1'
#
loop_
_entity.id
_entity.type
_entity.pdbx_description
1 polymer ?
#
loop_
_entity_poly.entity_id
_entity_poly.type
_entity_poly.pdbx_seq_one_letter_code
_entity_poly.pdbx_strand_id
1 'polypeptide(L)'
;MRVVSLRLLAAFALLPVLLGSLSLPAEARDGQTRFILAASWEPAFCATNAEKAECRGEKANGFDATHLSLHGLWPMRQNYCGVPDALQQADRSHGWDSLPAVELSAATKAALDKAMPGTQSGLERHEWLKHGTCTKLSADAYFGTAVSLIDELNASAVGALFAANVGKTLDAERIKAAFDKSFGEGASDRVKMSCRGNGSARVISELTIGLSQDAVSPGESGPRLGKLIQGAGSTAFGCNEGLVQAVGR
;
A
#
# COMPACT_ATOMS: atom_id res chain seq x y z
N MET A 1 46.52 -59.94 -64.35
CA MET A 1 45.21 -59.35 -63.99
C MET A 1 45.39 -58.51 -62.73
N ARG A 2 45.32 -57.18 -62.83
CA ARG A 2 45.27 -56.25 -61.68
C ARG A 2 43.92 -55.53 -61.76
N VAL A 3 43.05 -55.77 -60.78
CA VAL A 3 41.72 -55.16 -60.71
C VAL A 3 41.85 -53.86 -59.91
N VAL A 4 41.49 -52.73 -60.53
CA VAL A 4 41.45 -51.40 -59.90
C VAL A 4 40.07 -51.25 -59.23
N SER A 5 40.05 -51.07 -57.90
CA SER A 5 38.81 -50.80 -57.16
C SER A 5 38.54 -49.30 -57.10
N LEU A 6 37.40 -48.90 -57.67
CA LEU A 6 36.87 -47.54 -57.71
C LEU A 6 36.19 -47.22 -56.36
N ARG A 7 36.67 -46.20 -55.63
CA ARG A 7 36.02 -45.72 -54.39
C ARG A 7 34.99 -44.65 -54.72
N LEU A 8 33.70 -44.94 -54.52
CA LEU A 8 32.64 -43.92 -54.52
C LEU A 8 32.70 -43.12 -53.21
N LEU A 9 32.78 -41.79 -53.31
CA LEU A 9 32.61 -40.85 -52.20
C LEU A 9 31.12 -40.51 -52.07
N ALA A 10 30.48 -40.93 -50.97
CA ALA A 10 29.12 -40.52 -50.62
C ALA A 10 29.18 -39.16 -49.89
N ALA A 11 28.58 -38.13 -50.47
CA ALA A 11 28.44 -36.81 -49.85
C ALA A 11 27.25 -36.83 -48.88
N PHE A 12 27.51 -36.71 -47.57
CA PHE A 12 26.49 -36.50 -46.54
C PHE A 12 26.11 -35.01 -46.51
N ALA A 13 24.89 -34.68 -46.96
CA ALA A 13 24.32 -33.35 -46.77
C ALA A 13 23.80 -33.21 -45.33
N LEU A 14 24.39 -32.30 -44.54
CA LEU A 14 23.89 -31.93 -43.21
C LEU A 14 22.66 -31.02 -43.35
N LEU A 15 21.48 -31.49 -42.93
CA LEU A 15 20.32 -30.64 -42.69
C LEU A 15 20.44 -29.95 -41.31
N PRO A 16 20.27 -28.62 -41.21
CA PRO A 16 20.27 -27.92 -39.93
C PRO A 16 18.94 -28.15 -39.20
N VAL A 17 19.01 -28.74 -38.00
CA VAL A 17 17.88 -28.83 -37.07
C VAL A 17 17.72 -27.46 -36.40
N LEU A 18 16.66 -26.74 -36.77
CA LEU A 18 16.22 -25.54 -36.07
C LEU A 18 15.65 -25.93 -34.69
N LEU A 19 16.48 -25.85 -33.65
CA LEU A 19 16.00 -25.90 -32.27
C LEU A 19 15.28 -24.57 -31.95
N GLY A 20 13.97 -24.55 -32.17
CA GLY A 20 13.11 -23.48 -31.65
C GLY A 20 13.12 -23.51 -30.12
N SER A 21 13.64 -22.46 -29.49
CA SER A 21 13.56 -22.26 -28.05
C SER A 21 12.10 -21.98 -27.68
N LEU A 22 11.39 -22.98 -27.17
CA LEU A 22 10.12 -22.76 -26.48
C LEU A 22 10.43 -22.07 -25.15
N SER A 23 10.38 -20.74 -25.14
CA SER A 23 10.31 -19.96 -23.90
C SER A 23 8.99 -20.29 -23.22
N LEU A 24 9.04 -21.12 -22.17
CA LEU A 24 7.90 -21.25 -21.26
C LEU A 24 7.64 -19.86 -20.67
N PRO A 25 6.37 -19.41 -20.58
CA PRO A 25 6.05 -18.20 -19.85
C PRO A 25 6.60 -18.36 -18.44
N ALA A 26 7.32 -17.35 -17.95
CA ALA A 26 7.69 -17.32 -16.54
C ALA A 26 6.40 -17.40 -15.73
N GLU A 27 6.19 -18.48 -14.99
CA GLU A 27 5.20 -18.49 -13.92
C GLU A 27 5.52 -17.27 -13.06
N ALA A 28 4.62 -16.28 -13.07
CA ALA A 28 4.69 -15.17 -12.15
C ALA A 28 4.72 -15.78 -10.75
N ARG A 29 5.90 -15.80 -10.13
CA ARG A 29 5.99 -16.14 -8.72
C ARG A 29 5.13 -15.10 -8.01
N ASP A 30 3.96 -15.50 -7.54
CA ASP A 30 3.12 -14.62 -6.74
C ASP A 30 3.99 -14.13 -5.58
N GLY A 31 4.10 -12.82 -5.43
CA GLY A 31 4.92 -12.22 -4.40
C GLY A 31 4.41 -12.61 -3.02
N GLN A 32 5.07 -12.13 -1.97
CA GLN A 32 4.60 -12.37 -0.62
C GLN A 32 4.37 -11.06 0.10
N THR A 33 3.12 -10.81 0.46
CA THR A 33 2.75 -9.66 1.28
C THR A 33 3.36 -9.80 2.65
N ARG A 34 4.30 -8.90 2.98
CA ARG A 34 4.95 -8.82 4.29
C ARG A 34 4.58 -7.55 5.04
N PHE A 35 4.13 -6.53 4.32
CA PHE A 35 3.61 -5.29 4.90
C PHE A 35 2.30 -4.90 4.23
N ILE A 36 1.51 -4.09 4.93
CA ILE A 36 0.33 -3.42 4.39
C ILE A 36 0.49 -1.92 4.60
N LEU A 37 0.38 -1.12 3.54
CA LEU A 37 0.11 0.32 3.66
C LEU A 37 -1.40 0.50 3.74
N ALA A 38 -1.88 1.08 4.84
CA ALA A 38 -3.28 1.41 5.04
C ALA A 38 -3.49 2.91 4.80
N ALA A 39 -4.30 3.22 3.80
CA ALA A 39 -4.60 4.56 3.31
C ALA A 39 -6.10 4.84 3.47
N SER A 40 -6.45 5.66 4.46
CA SER A 40 -7.84 6.02 4.77
C SER A 40 -8.33 7.19 3.91
N TRP A 41 -9.63 7.22 3.66
CA TRP A 41 -10.29 8.42 3.15
C TRP A 41 -10.92 9.16 4.33
N GLU A 42 -10.26 10.23 4.80
CA GLU A 42 -10.61 10.91 6.06
C GLU A 42 -12.08 11.35 6.14
N PRO A 43 -12.68 11.95 5.10
CA PRO A 43 -14.07 12.36 5.18
C PRO A 43 -15.03 11.18 5.42
N ALA A 44 -14.72 10.00 4.90
CA ALA A 44 -15.51 8.79 5.15
C ALA A 44 -15.29 8.24 6.56
N PHE A 45 -14.09 8.38 7.13
CA PHE A 45 -13.84 8.06 8.53
C PHE A 45 -14.63 9.03 9.43
N CYS A 46 -14.55 10.33 9.18
CA CYS A 46 -15.18 11.35 9.99
C CYS A 46 -16.71 11.34 9.95
N ALA A 47 -17.32 10.92 8.83
CA ALA A 47 -18.76 10.72 8.73
C ALA A 47 -19.33 9.79 9.83
N THR A 48 -18.55 8.82 10.32
CA THR A 48 -18.95 7.90 11.40
C THR A 48 -18.22 8.12 12.72
N ASN A 49 -17.29 9.09 12.78
CA ASN A 49 -16.43 9.33 13.94
C ASN A 49 -16.36 10.83 14.29
N ALA A 50 -17.47 11.56 14.13
CA ALA A 50 -17.53 13.02 14.28
C ALA A 50 -16.99 13.57 15.62
N GLU A 51 -16.99 12.75 16.68
CA GLU A 51 -16.46 13.10 18.00
C GLU A 51 -14.94 13.02 18.12
N LYS A 52 -14.23 12.58 17.09
CA LYS A 52 -12.76 12.58 17.07
C LYS A 52 -12.22 13.99 16.85
N ALA A 53 -11.03 14.27 17.37
CA ALA A 53 -10.46 15.62 17.36
C ALA A 53 -10.22 16.12 15.93
N GLU A 54 -9.64 15.26 15.11
CA GLU A 54 -9.43 15.45 13.68
C GLU A 54 -10.73 15.72 12.92
N CYS A 55 -11.82 15.07 13.30
CA CYS A 55 -13.11 15.19 12.62
C CYS A 55 -13.91 16.43 13.01
N ARG A 56 -13.85 16.87 14.28
CA ARG A 56 -14.46 18.15 14.69
C ARG A 56 -13.84 19.35 13.98
N GLY A 57 -12.57 19.24 13.62
CA GLY A 57 -11.78 20.29 12.98
C GLY A 57 -11.66 20.15 11.47
N GLU A 58 -12.28 19.15 10.85
CA GLU A 58 -12.13 18.85 9.42
C GLU A 58 -12.61 20.03 8.56
N LYS A 59 -11.81 20.42 7.58
CA LYS A 59 -12.08 21.56 6.70
C LYS A 59 -12.17 21.09 5.26
N ALA A 60 -13.13 21.62 4.51
CA ALA A 60 -13.29 21.29 3.08
C ALA A 60 -12.07 21.66 2.21
N ASN A 61 -11.18 22.54 2.69
CA ASN A 61 -9.92 22.89 2.04
C ASN A 61 -8.68 22.31 2.76
N GLY A 62 -8.88 21.37 3.70
CA GLY A 62 -7.83 20.60 4.33
C GLY A 62 -7.12 19.69 3.33
N PHE A 63 -5.93 19.22 3.70
CA PHE A 63 -5.16 18.29 2.86
C PHE A 63 -5.90 16.95 2.73
N ASP A 64 -6.37 16.42 3.85
CA ASP A 64 -7.20 15.23 4.04
C ASP A 64 -8.57 15.28 3.34
N ALA A 65 -9.07 16.47 2.98
CA ALA A 65 -10.32 16.60 2.21
C ALA A 65 -10.20 16.12 0.75
N THR A 66 -8.98 16.04 0.22
CA THR A 66 -8.72 15.68 -1.19
C THR A 66 -7.61 14.65 -1.39
N HIS A 67 -6.96 14.19 -0.32
CA HIS A 67 -5.87 13.22 -0.35
C HIS A 67 -6.20 12.02 0.54
N LEU A 68 -5.59 10.86 0.23
CA LEU A 68 -5.65 9.71 1.13
C LEU A 68 -4.77 9.99 2.36
N SER A 69 -5.33 9.78 3.54
CA SER A 69 -4.63 9.87 4.82
C SER A 69 -3.88 8.58 5.13
N LEU A 70 -2.69 8.69 5.71
CA LEU A 70 -1.98 7.56 6.29
C LEU A 70 -2.72 7.07 7.53
N HIS A 71 -3.19 5.82 7.50
CA HIS A 71 -3.63 5.11 8.70
C HIS A 71 -2.43 4.39 9.32
N GLY A 72 -1.66 3.63 8.54
CA GLY A 72 -0.50 2.94 9.07
C GLY A 72 0.29 2.10 8.07
N LEU A 73 1.42 1.56 8.53
CA LEU A 73 2.30 0.64 7.80
C LEU A 73 2.51 -0.64 8.60
N TRP A 74 1.80 -1.70 8.28
CA TRP A 74 1.64 -2.84 9.18
C TRP A 74 2.49 -4.04 8.75
N PRO A 75 3.42 -4.51 9.60
CA PRO A 75 4.06 -5.81 9.40
C PRO A 75 3.01 -6.94 9.50
N MET A 76 3.01 -7.84 8.53
CA MET A 76 2.09 -8.98 8.52
C MET A 76 2.38 -9.94 9.66
N ARG A 77 1.32 -10.32 10.38
CA ARG A 77 1.32 -11.36 11.45
C ARG A 77 2.22 -11.03 12.66
N GLN A 78 2.61 -9.78 12.83
CA GLN A 78 3.40 -9.32 13.97
C GLN A 78 2.72 -8.10 14.58
N ASN A 79 2.63 -8.08 15.91
CA ASN A 79 2.17 -6.93 16.65
C ASN A 79 2.85 -6.84 18.03
N TYR A 80 2.90 -5.63 18.59
CA TYR A 80 3.39 -5.38 19.95
C TYR A 80 4.77 -5.98 20.26
N CYS A 81 5.72 -5.87 19.33
CA CYS A 81 7.02 -6.52 19.45
C CYS A 81 7.89 -5.86 20.53
N GLY A 82 8.10 -6.56 21.65
CA GLY A 82 8.85 -6.03 22.78
C GLY A 82 8.08 -4.97 23.58
N VAL A 83 6.75 -4.88 23.42
CA VAL A 83 5.91 -3.91 24.15
C VAL A 83 5.37 -4.56 25.44
N PRO A 84 5.57 -3.95 26.63
CA PRO A 84 5.03 -4.45 27.89
C PRO A 84 3.51 -4.63 27.87
N ASP A 85 2.99 -5.69 28.50
CA ASP A 85 1.57 -6.01 28.52
C ASP A 85 0.68 -4.86 29.02
N ALA A 86 1.16 -4.11 30.02
CA ALA A 86 0.44 -2.93 30.53
C ALA A 86 0.21 -1.87 29.45
N LEU A 87 1.20 -1.63 28.58
CA LEU A 87 1.06 -0.71 27.45
C LEU A 87 0.17 -1.30 26.35
N GLN A 88 0.22 -2.61 26.11
CA GLN A 88 -0.72 -3.26 25.18
C GLN A 88 -2.18 -3.15 25.66
N GLN A 89 -2.42 -3.28 26.98
CA GLN A 89 -3.74 -3.11 27.58
C GLN A 89 -4.21 -1.65 27.48
N ALA A 90 -3.33 -0.69 27.79
CA ALA A 90 -3.63 0.72 27.62
C ALA A 90 -3.96 1.06 26.15
N ASP A 91 -3.21 0.51 25.20
CA ASP A 91 -3.45 0.70 23.77
C ASP A 91 -4.83 0.20 23.33
N ARG A 92 -5.23 -0.99 23.81
CA ARG A 92 -6.56 -1.58 23.54
C ARG A 92 -7.72 -0.84 24.20
N SER A 93 -7.46 0.09 25.11
CA SER A 93 -8.51 0.94 25.72
C SER A 93 -8.94 2.11 24.83
N HIS A 94 -8.26 2.34 23.70
CA HIS A 94 -8.55 3.40 22.73
C HIS A 94 -8.43 4.85 23.24
N GLY A 95 -7.81 5.06 24.41
CA GLY A 95 -7.39 6.36 24.92
C GLY A 95 -5.94 6.69 24.56
N TRP A 96 -5.63 6.76 23.27
CA TRP A 96 -4.25 6.76 22.79
C TRP A 96 -3.42 7.98 23.19
N ASP A 97 -4.04 9.13 23.48
CA ASP A 97 -3.35 10.31 24.02
C ASP A 97 -2.61 10.04 25.35
N SER A 98 -3.05 9.01 26.09
CA SER A 98 -2.42 8.57 27.35
C SER A 98 -1.24 7.62 27.17
N LEU A 99 -1.02 7.10 25.96
CA LEU A 99 0.14 6.26 25.65
C LEU A 99 1.42 7.10 25.66
N PRO A 100 2.62 6.49 25.80
CA PRO A 100 3.88 7.22 25.64
C PRO A 100 3.95 7.97 24.31
N ALA A 101 4.53 9.18 24.34
CA ALA A 101 4.76 9.94 23.11
C ALA A 101 5.77 9.21 22.21
N VAL A 102 5.58 9.35 20.91
CA VAL A 102 6.53 8.82 19.91
C VAL A 102 7.64 9.84 19.70
N GLU A 103 8.89 9.42 19.87
CA GLU A 103 10.06 10.26 19.65
C GLU A 103 10.31 10.43 18.14
N LEU A 104 9.98 11.61 17.61
CA LEU A 104 10.13 11.98 16.20
C LEU A 104 10.96 13.26 16.07
N SER A 105 11.73 13.37 14.99
CA SER A 105 12.30 14.64 14.57
C SER A 105 11.18 15.62 14.21
N ALA A 106 11.46 16.92 14.31
CA ALA A 106 10.48 17.96 13.97
C ALA A 106 9.99 17.84 12.52
N ALA A 107 10.86 17.44 11.59
CA ALA A 107 10.52 17.26 10.19
C ALA A 107 9.56 16.08 9.98
N THR A 108 9.88 14.90 10.54
CA THR A 108 9.01 13.72 10.45
C THR A 108 7.68 13.97 11.13
N LYS A 109 7.69 14.62 12.30
CA LYS A 109 6.45 14.99 12.99
C LYS A 109 5.56 15.88 12.13
N ALA A 110 6.11 16.96 11.55
CA ALA A 110 5.32 17.87 10.73
C ALA A 110 4.74 17.19 9.48
N ALA A 111 5.52 16.31 8.84
CA ALA A 111 5.07 15.55 7.68
C ALA A 111 3.99 14.52 8.06
N LEU A 112 4.18 13.84 9.20
CA LEU A 112 3.21 12.88 9.74
C LEU A 112 1.90 13.56 10.14
N ASP A 113 1.94 14.67 10.88
CA ASP A 113 0.75 15.41 11.30
C ASP A 113 -0.10 15.86 10.09
N LYS A 114 0.54 16.17 8.96
CA LYS A 114 -0.15 16.51 7.70
C LYS A 114 -0.77 15.27 7.03
N ALA A 115 -0.04 14.15 7.00
CA ALA A 115 -0.47 12.94 6.29
C ALA A 115 -1.42 12.06 7.10
N MET A 116 -1.41 12.16 8.44
CA MET A 116 -2.17 11.37 9.38
C MET A 116 -2.95 12.30 10.32
N PRO A 117 -4.17 12.74 9.96
CA PRO A 117 -4.99 13.61 10.80
C PRO A 117 -5.23 13.03 12.20
N GLY A 118 -5.31 11.70 12.32
CA GLY A 118 -5.46 10.97 13.58
C GLY A 118 -4.33 11.17 14.60
N THR A 119 -3.21 11.81 14.24
CA THR A 119 -2.21 12.30 15.23
C THR A 119 -2.83 13.24 16.26
N GLN A 120 -3.93 13.93 15.92
CA GLN A 120 -4.70 14.77 16.83
C GLN A 120 -5.40 13.99 17.95
N SER A 121 -5.54 12.67 17.80
CA SER A 121 -6.13 11.76 18.78
C SER A 121 -5.20 10.59 19.15
N GLY A 122 -3.89 10.76 18.92
CA GLY A 122 -2.85 9.82 19.35
C GLY A 122 -2.70 8.57 18.47
N LEU A 123 -3.23 8.56 17.24
CA LEU A 123 -3.14 7.40 16.33
C LEU A 123 -1.69 6.94 16.11
N GLU A 124 -0.73 7.87 16.02
CA GLU A 124 0.68 7.53 15.84
C GLU A 124 1.24 6.70 17.00
N ARG A 125 0.72 6.88 18.22
CA ARG A 125 1.14 6.09 19.39
C ARG A 125 0.65 4.65 19.28
N HIS A 126 -0.60 4.47 18.85
CA HIS A 126 -1.17 3.17 18.54
C HIS A 126 -0.37 2.46 17.45
N GLU A 127 -0.18 3.13 16.32
CA GLU A 127 0.50 2.60 15.16
C GLU A 127 1.96 2.24 15.47
N TRP A 128 2.64 3.05 16.28
CA TRP A 128 3.98 2.74 16.74
C TRP A 128 4.00 1.49 17.63
N LEU A 129 3.24 1.47 18.73
CA LEU A 129 3.28 0.38 19.69
C LEU A 129 2.86 -0.94 19.05
N LYS A 130 1.75 -0.93 18.31
CA LYS A 130 1.18 -2.15 17.74
C LYS A 130 1.95 -2.64 16.52
N HIS A 131 2.47 -1.74 15.67
CA HIS A 131 3.03 -2.12 14.37
C HIS A 131 4.50 -1.70 14.21
N GLY A 132 4.82 -0.44 14.46
CA GLY A 132 6.16 0.11 14.25
C GLY A 132 7.27 -0.60 15.04
N THR A 133 7.00 -1.00 16.29
CA THR A 133 7.96 -1.73 17.14
C THR A 133 8.43 -3.06 16.55
N CYS A 134 7.68 -3.65 15.61
CA CYS A 134 8.05 -4.90 14.93
C CYS A 134 9.00 -4.71 13.74
N THR A 135 9.34 -3.48 13.36
CA THR A 135 10.13 -3.19 12.15
C THR A 135 11.63 -3.11 12.37
N LYS A 136 12.08 -3.08 13.64
CA LYS A 136 13.47 -2.80 14.05
C LYS A 136 14.01 -1.43 13.62
N LEU A 137 13.17 -0.56 13.04
CA LEU A 137 13.50 0.82 12.76
C LEU A 137 13.36 1.67 14.03
N SER A 138 13.96 2.87 14.02
CA SER A 138 13.52 3.93 14.94
C SER A 138 12.11 4.39 14.54
N ALA A 139 11.39 5.00 15.49
CA ALA A 139 10.07 5.58 15.17
C ALA A 139 10.14 6.63 14.06
N ASP A 140 11.16 7.49 14.12
CA ASP A 140 11.41 8.50 13.08
C ASP A 140 11.59 7.89 11.69
N ALA A 141 12.40 6.82 11.57
CA ALA A 141 12.58 6.13 10.28
C ALA A 141 11.31 5.39 9.84
N TYR A 142 10.59 4.74 10.76
CA TYR A 142 9.34 4.05 10.44
C TYR A 142 8.26 5.00 9.90
N PHE A 143 8.02 6.12 10.58
CA PHE A 143 7.04 7.10 10.12
C PHE A 143 7.51 7.87 8.90
N GLY A 144 8.82 8.17 8.78
CA GLY A 144 9.38 8.74 7.55
C GLY A 144 9.15 7.84 6.33
N THR A 145 9.33 6.53 6.47
CA THR A 145 8.99 5.55 5.43
C THR A 145 7.50 5.55 5.14
N ALA A 146 6.63 5.47 6.15
CA ALA A 146 5.18 5.42 5.96
C ALA A 146 4.65 6.69 5.25
N VAL A 147 5.15 7.87 5.64
CA VAL A 147 4.83 9.16 4.99
C VAL A 147 5.29 9.18 3.54
N SER A 148 6.53 8.74 3.26
CA SER A 148 7.02 8.68 1.87
C SER A 148 6.15 7.79 0.97
N LEU A 149 5.67 6.65 1.48
CA LEU A 149 4.84 5.73 0.71
C LEU A 149 3.43 6.28 0.45
N ILE A 150 2.80 6.94 1.43
CA ILE A 150 1.49 7.57 1.19
C ILE A 150 1.62 8.78 0.25
N ASP A 151 2.74 9.51 0.29
CA ASP A 151 3.02 10.62 -0.63
C ASP A 151 3.15 10.12 -2.06
N GLU A 152 3.85 9.00 -2.29
CA GLU A 152 3.92 8.35 -3.61
C GLU A 152 2.53 7.92 -4.11
N LEU A 153 1.68 7.40 -3.23
CA LEU A 153 0.30 7.03 -3.58
C LEU A 153 -0.52 8.26 -3.98
N ASN A 154 -0.44 9.34 -3.21
CA ASN A 154 -1.15 10.58 -3.47
C ASN A 154 -0.65 11.31 -4.74
N ALA A 155 0.64 11.18 -5.06
CA ALA A 155 1.24 11.74 -6.28
C ALA A 155 0.90 10.92 -7.56
N SER A 156 0.25 9.77 -7.42
CA SER A 156 -0.06 8.86 -8.52
C SER A 156 -1.40 9.16 -9.21
N ALA A 157 -1.74 8.37 -10.25
CA ALA A 157 -3.07 8.44 -10.86
C ALA A 157 -4.19 8.04 -9.87
N VAL A 158 -3.89 7.31 -8.79
CA VAL A 158 -4.87 6.94 -7.75
C VAL A 158 -5.26 8.19 -6.95
N GLY A 159 -4.29 8.95 -6.45
CA GLY A 159 -4.56 10.20 -5.72
C GLY A 159 -5.34 11.20 -6.59
N ALA A 160 -4.91 11.40 -7.84
CA ALA A 160 -5.61 12.25 -8.80
C ALA A 160 -7.05 11.79 -9.07
N LEU A 161 -7.30 10.48 -9.13
CA LEU A 161 -8.63 9.91 -9.32
C LEU A 161 -9.54 10.24 -8.13
N PHE A 162 -9.08 10.01 -6.89
CA PHE A 162 -9.87 10.31 -5.69
C PHE A 162 -10.19 11.81 -5.58
N ALA A 163 -9.18 12.68 -5.73
CA ALA A 163 -9.35 14.13 -5.68
C ALA A 163 -10.37 14.64 -6.72
N ALA A 164 -10.36 14.10 -7.95
CA ALA A 164 -11.28 14.50 -9.01
C ALA A 164 -12.73 14.00 -8.83
N ASN A 165 -12.95 13.05 -7.92
CA ASN A 165 -14.24 12.38 -7.73
C ASN A 165 -14.82 12.56 -6.33
N VAL A 166 -14.32 13.51 -5.53
CA VAL A 166 -14.95 13.91 -4.26
C VAL A 166 -16.43 14.22 -4.46
N GLY A 167 -17.29 13.59 -3.65
CA GLY A 167 -18.74 13.66 -3.74
C GLY A 167 -19.39 12.79 -4.82
N LYS A 168 -18.62 11.93 -5.51
CA LYS A 168 -19.11 11.02 -6.56
C LYS A 168 -18.78 9.56 -6.24
N THR A 169 -19.54 8.65 -6.84
CA THR A 169 -19.25 7.21 -6.78
C THR A 169 -18.07 6.88 -7.68
N LEU A 170 -17.14 6.08 -7.16
CA LEU A 170 -16.10 5.40 -7.91
C LEU A 170 -16.35 3.89 -7.88
N ASP A 171 -16.27 3.27 -9.05
CA ASP A 171 -16.24 1.81 -9.18
C ASP A 171 -14.81 1.26 -9.01
N ALA A 172 -14.73 -0.03 -8.73
CA ALA A 172 -13.49 -0.75 -8.52
C ALA A 172 -12.64 -0.80 -9.79
N GLU A 173 -13.23 -0.86 -10.98
CA GLU A 173 -12.49 -0.97 -12.25
C GLU A 173 -11.65 0.27 -12.51
N ARG A 174 -12.19 1.46 -12.27
CA ARG A 174 -11.46 2.73 -12.38
C ARG A 174 -10.32 2.84 -11.38
N ILE A 175 -10.52 2.37 -10.15
CA ILE A 175 -9.47 2.38 -9.13
C ILE A 175 -8.37 1.39 -9.50
N LYS A 176 -8.72 0.17 -9.91
CA LYS A 176 -7.78 -0.84 -10.39
C LYS A 176 -6.94 -0.31 -11.56
N ALA A 177 -7.58 0.27 -12.57
CA ALA A 177 -6.90 0.87 -13.71
C ALA A 177 -5.93 2.00 -13.30
N ALA A 178 -6.26 2.79 -12.28
CA ALA A 178 -5.37 3.83 -11.77
C ALA A 178 -4.13 3.25 -11.05
N PHE A 179 -4.28 2.14 -10.32
CA PHE A 179 -3.16 1.41 -9.74
C PHE A 179 -2.25 0.83 -10.83
N ASP A 180 -2.83 0.11 -11.79
CA ASP A 180 -2.06 -0.53 -12.86
C ASP A 180 -1.31 0.50 -13.72
N LYS A 181 -1.94 1.64 -13.99
CA LYS A 181 -1.31 2.77 -14.68
C LYS A 181 -0.12 3.35 -13.92
N SER A 182 -0.20 3.42 -12.60
CA SER A 182 0.80 4.12 -11.77
C SER A 182 1.94 3.22 -11.32
N PHE A 183 1.65 1.94 -11.08
CA PHE A 183 2.53 1.01 -10.39
C PHE A 183 2.81 -0.27 -11.20
N GLY A 184 2.40 -0.29 -12.48
CA GLY A 184 2.60 -1.39 -13.41
C GLY A 184 1.42 -2.35 -13.45
N GLU A 185 1.30 -3.08 -14.56
CA GLU A 185 0.26 -4.10 -14.76
C GLU A 185 0.21 -5.10 -13.60
N GLY A 186 -1.00 -5.44 -13.14
CA GLY A 186 -1.21 -6.37 -12.03
C GLY A 186 -0.95 -5.78 -10.64
N ALA A 187 -0.63 -4.47 -10.51
CA ALA A 187 -0.53 -3.81 -9.22
C ALA A 187 -1.87 -3.81 -8.47
N SER A 188 -2.98 -3.71 -9.21
CA SER A 188 -4.32 -3.65 -8.64
C SER A 188 -4.75 -4.95 -7.94
N ASP A 189 -4.13 -6.09 -8.26
CA ASP A 189 -4.36 -7.37 -7.59
C ASP A 189 -3.84 -7.41 -6.15
N ARG A 190 -3.11 -6.38 -5.71
CA ARG A 190 -2.40 -6.31 -4.41
C ARG A 190 -3.09 -5.30 -3.50
N VAL A 191 -4.23 -4.77 -3.95
CA VAL A 191 -5.00 -3.73 -3.29
C VAL A 191 -6.34 -4.29 -2.86
N LYS A 192 -6.77 -3.90 -1.66
CA LYS A 192 -8.12 -4.12 -1.17
C LYS A 192 -8.76 -2.78 -0.82
N MET A 193 -9.93 -2.54 -1.37
CA MET A 193 -10.82 -1.45 -1.05
C MET A 193 -11.85 -1.88 0.01
N SER A 194 -11.91 -1.10 1.09
CA SER A 194 -12.90 -1.21 2.14
C SER A 194 -13.93 -0.11 1.99
N CYS A 195 -15.20 -0.50 2.13
CA CYS A 195 -16.32 0.43 2.12
C CYS A 195 -17.16 0.26 3.39
N ARG A 196 -17.78 1.35 3.86
CA ARG A 196 -18.68 1.37 5.02
C ARG A 196 -20.04 1.96 4.64
N GLY A 197 -21.07 1.63 5.42
CA GLY A 197 -22.36 2.29 5.30
C GLY A 197 -22.33 3.67 5.94
N ASN A 198 -22.89 4.68 5.27
CA ASN A 198 -23.17 6.01 5.78
C ASN A 198 -24.59 6.39 5.38
N GLY A 199 -25.56 6.15 6.28
CA GLY A 199 -26.98 6.25 5.95
C GLY A 199 -27.38 5.30 4.81
N SER A 200 -27.96 5.83 3.74
CA SER A 200 -28.28 5.07 2.52
C SER A 200 -27.10 4.91 1.56
N ALA A 201 -25.99 5.60 1.78
CA ALA A 201 -24.81 5.55 0.93
C ALA A 201 -23.82 4.48 1.42
N ARG A 202 -23.02 3.95 0.48
CA ARG A 202 -21.84 3.15 0.76
C ARG A 202 -20.61 3.99 0.41
N VAL A 203 -19.80 4.34 1.40
CA VAL A 203 -18.62 5.19 1.23
C VAL A 203 -17.35 4.36 1.15
N ILE A 204 -16.39 4.78 0.32
CA ILE A 204 -15.04 4.21 0.32
C ILE A 204 -14.33 4.75 1.56
N SER A 205 -13.96 3.86 2.48
CA SER A 205 -13.34 4.27 3.75
C SER A 205 -11.82 4.10 3.76
N GLU A 206 -11.30 3.10 3.04
CA GLU A 206 -9.87 2.76 3.11
C GLU A 206 -9.44 1.94 1.89
N LEU A 207 -8.19 2.14 1.48
CA LEU A 207 -7.43 1.25 0.62
C LEU A 207 -6.30 0.63 1.43
N THR A 208 -6.21 -0.69 1.46
CA THR A 208 -5.05 -1.42 2.00
C THR A 208 -4.25 -2.01 0.85
N ILE A 209 -2.97 -1.70 0.80
CA ILE A 209 -2.04 -2.05 -0.27
C ILE A 209 -1.00 -3.03 0.27
N GLY A 210 -0.93 -4.22 -0.31
CA GLY A 210 0.10 -5.20 0.01
C GLY A 210 1.47 -4.78 -0.50
N LEU A 211 2.49 -4.93 0.35
CA LEU A 211 3.88 -4.59 0.05
C LEU A 211 4.82 -5.76 0.36
N SER A 212 5.91 -5.83 -0.40
CA SER A 212 7.00 -6.79 -0.18
C SER A 212 7.74 -6.53 1.15
N GLN A 213 8.64 -7.44 1.52
CA GLN A 213 9.47 -7.31 2.72
C GLN A 213 10.37 -6.07 2.73
N ASP A 214 10.65 -5.51 1.55
CA ASP A 214 11.59 -4.42 1.40
C ASP A 214 11.00 -3.08 1.84
N ALA A 215 9.73 -3.04 2.26
CA ALA A 215 9.06 -1.81 2.69
C ALA A 215 9.84 -1.04 3.78
N VAL A 216 10.53 -1.76 4.66
CA VAL A 216 11.36 -1.19 5.75
C VAL A 216 12.87 -1.33 5.51
N SER A 217 13.29 -1.77 4.32
CA SER A 217 14.71 -1.87 3.99
C SER A 217 15.33 -0.47 3.86
N PRO A 218 16.45 -0.19 4.55
CA PRO A 218 17.15 1.08 4.44
C PRO A 218 17.80 1.24 3.06
N GLY A 219 17.96 2.49 2.60
CA GLY A 219 18.94 2.81 1.56
C GLY A 219 18.47 2.83 0.11
N GLU A 220 17.17 2.78 -0.18
CA GLU A 220 16.68 3.10 -1.53
C GLU A 220 16.24 4.57 -1.59
N SER A 221 16.93 5.36 -2.41
CA SER A 221 16.54 6.73 -2.76
C SER A 221 15.61 6.70 -3.98
N GLY A 222 14.55 7.51 -3.95
CA GLY A 222 13.57 7.63 -5.05
C GLY A 222 12.30 6.80 -4.87
N PRO A 223 11.34 6.89 -5.82
CA PRO A 223 10.05 6.23 -5.72
C PRO A 223 10.18 4.71 -5.69
N ARG A 224 9.52 4.07 -4.73
CA ARG A 224 9.65 2.64 -4.45
C ARG A 224 8.32 1.93 -4.22
N LEU A 225 7.21 2.64 -4.06
CA LEU A 225 5.88 2.06 -3.83
C LEU A 225 5.52 1.04 -4.92
N GLY A 226 5.74 1.36 -6.21
CA GLY A 226 5.45 0.43 -7.31
C GLY A 226 6.22 -0.89 -7.21
N LYS A 227 7.53 -0.83 -6.95
CA LYS A 227 8.36 -2.04 -6.76
C LYS A 227 7.89 -2.86 -5.56
N LEU A 228 7.53 -2.20 -4.46
CA LEU A 228 7.03 -2.86 -3.26
C LEU A 228 5.70 -3.57 -3.50
N ILE A 229 4.78 -2.93 -4.22
CA ILE A 229 3.50 -3.52 -4.63
C ILE A 229 3.74 -4.76 -5.50
N GLN A 230 4.60 -4.67 -6.51
CA GLN A 230 4.87 -5.79 -7.43
C GLN A 230 5.54 -7.00 -6.74
N GLY A 231 6.21 -6.78 -5.60
CA GLY A 231 6.77 -7.88 -4.79
C GLY A 231 5.80 -8.48 -3.77
N ALA A 232 4.57 -7.98 -3.67
CA ALA A 232 3.54 -8.47 -2.77
C ALA A 232 2.69 -9.59 -3.38
N GLY A 233 1.97 -10.33 -2.54
CA GLY A 233 1.06 -11.39 -2.98
C GLY A 233 -0.32 -10.85 -3.33
N SER A 234 -1.12 -11.63 -4.07
CA SER A 234 -2.45 -11.21 -4.51
C SER A 234 -3.46 -11.16 -3.36
N THR A 235 -4.48 -10.32 -3.50
CA THR A 235 -5.60 -10.20 -2.57
C THR A 235 -6.91 -9.93 -3.32
N ALA A 236 -8.04 -10.25 -2.68
CA ALA A 236 -9.33 -9.86 -3.21
C ALA A 236 -9.58 -8.36 -2.99
N PHE A 237 -10.07 -7.67 -4.03
CA PHE A 237 -10.23 -6.22 -4.01
C PHE A 237 -11.29 -5.71 -3.01
N GLY A 238 -12.25 -6.52 -2.56
CA GLY A 238 -13.24 -6.10 -1.57
C GLY A 238 -14.54 -5.60 -2.17
N CYS A 239 -14.88 -4.31 -2.03
CA CYS A 239 -16.14 -3.75 -2.58
C CYS A 239 -16.05 -3.41 -4.08
N ASN A 240 -17.21 -3.39 -4.76
CA ASN A 240 -17.30 -3.11 -6.20
C ASN A 240 -17.38 -1.62 -6.53
N GLU A 241 -17.94 -0.80 -5.63
CA GLU A 241 -18.05 0.64 -5.78
C GLU A 241 -18.29 1.31 -4.42
N GLY A 242 -18.08 2.62 -4.36
CA GLY A 242 -18.48 3.45 -3.22
C GLY A 242 -18.33 4.95 -3.49
N LEU A 243 -18.99 5.75 -2.67
CA LEU A 243 -18.90 7.20 -2.66
C LEU A 243 -17.53 7.64 -2.10
N VAL A 244 -16.83 8.51 -2.84
CA VAL A 244 -15.71 9.29 -2.30
C VAL A 244 -16.33 10.41 -1.47
N GLN A 245 -16.41 10.21 -0.17
CA GLN A 245 -17.11 11.10 0.76
C GLN A 245 -16.53 12.53 0.72
N ALA A 246 -17.37 13.55 0.74
CA ALA A 246 -16.92 14.94 0.94
C ALA A 246 -16.99 15.30 2.43
N VAL A 247 -16.16 16.25 2.86
CA VAL A 247 -16.19 16.80 4.23
C VAL A 247 -17.60 17.28 4.60
N GLY A 248 -18.06 16.93 5.80
CA GLY A 248 -19.31 17.43 6.39
C GLY A 248 -20.62 16.91 5.77
N ARG A 249 -20.62 15.70 5.18
CA ARG A 249 -21.81 15.08 4.56
C ARG A 249 -22.11 13.68 5.07
#